data_AF-A0A933P182-F1
#
_entry.id   AF-A0A933P182-F1
#
_cell.length_a   1.000
_cell.length_b   1.000
_cell.length_c   1.000
_cell.angle_alpha   90.00
_cell.angle_beta   90.00
_cell.angle_gamma   90.00
#
_symmetry.space_group_name_H-M   'P 1'
#
loop_
_entity.id
_entity.type
_entity.pdbx_description
1 polymer ?
#
loop_
_entity_poly.entity_id
_entity_poly.type
_entity_poly.pdbx_seq_one_letter_code
_entity_poly.pdbx_strand_id
1 'polypeptide(L)' 'MLLEHFFEAHQNTLEGVSLKFKRFLHYRIDWGERVIGIVGPRGVVKTTLLLQHYLEKYQSVDRLLYV' A
#
# COMPACT_ATOMS: atom_id res chain seq x y z
N MET A 1 -4.80 -21.59 -9.01
CA MET A 1 -3.45 -21.94 -8.54
C MET A 1 -2.48 -20.75 -8.53
N LEU A 2 -1.82 -20.31 -9.62
CA LEU A 2 -0.78 -19.25 -9.50
C LEU A 2 -1.33 -17.89 -9.00
N LEU A 3 -2.49 -17.47 -9.52
CA LEU A 3 -3.11 -16.20 -9.16
C LEU A 3 -3.55 -16.14 -7.69
N GLU A 4 -3.99 -17.26 -7.13
CA GLU A 4 -4.40 -17.37 -5.73
C GLU A 4 -3.25 -17.08 -4.76
N HIS A 5 -2.02 -17.47 -5.11
CA HIS A 5 -0.84 -17.20 -4.28
C HIS A 5 -0.55 -15.70 -4.16
N PHE A 6 -0.80 -14.91 -5.21
CA PHE A 6 -0.63 -13.45 -5.16
C PHE A 6 -1.68 -12.81 -4.25
N PHE A 7 -2.93 -13.28 -4.32
CA PHE A 7 -3.99 -12.78 -3.43
C PHE A 7 -3.76 -13.17 -1.97
N GLU A 8 -3.27 -14.37 -1.71
CA GLU A 8 -2.92 -14.81 -0.35
C GLU A 8 -1.75 -13.98 0.21
N ALA A 9 -0.67 -13.80 -0.56
CA ALA A 9 0.46 -12.96 -0.17
C ALA A 9 0.04 -11.49 0.05
N HIS A 10 -0.85 -10.98 -0.79
CA HIS A 10 -1.44 -9.67 -0.65
C HIS A 10 -2.20 -9.53 0.68
N GLN A 11 -3.10 -10.48 0.97
CA GLN A 11 -3.90 -10.45 2.19
C GLN A 11 -3.02 -10.52 3.44
N ASN A 12 -2.06 -11.44 3.49
CA ASN A 12 -1.08 -11.56 4.57
C ASN A 12 -0.28 -10.26 4.78
N THR A 13 0.08 -9.57 3.69
CA THR A 13 0.81 -8.30 3.76
C THR A 13 -0.05 -7.19 4.37
N LEU A 14 -1.36 -7.19 4.11
CA LEU A 14 -2.28 -6.14 4.57
C LEU A 14 -2.68 -6.27 6.04
N GLU A 15 -2.80 -7.49 6.59
CA GLU A 15 -3.24 -7.72 7.98
C GLU A 15 -2.36 -7.01 9.02
N GLY A 16 -1.07 -6.84 8.74
CA GLY A 16 -0.11 -6.19 9.64
C GLY A 16 -0.05 -4.66 9.54
N VAL A 17 -0.80 -4.03 8.63
CA VAL A 17 -0.64 -2.61 8.34
C VAL A 17 -1.51 -1.75 9.27
N SER A 18 -0.85 -1.09 10.22
CA SER A 18 -1.50 -0.12 11.11
C SER A 18 -1.88 1.17 10.38
N LEU A 19 -3.10 1.65 10.59
CA LEU A 19 -3.57 2.97 10.12
C LEU A 19 -3.51 4.06 11.21
N LYS A 20 -2.98 3.76 12.41
CA LYS A 20 -2.97 4.68 13.56
C LYS A 20 -2.14 5.95 13.33
N PHE A 21 -1.17 5.90 12.41
CA PHE A 21 -0.31 7.02 12.08
C PHE A 21 -0.03 7.03 10.58
N LYS A 22 0.00 8.23 9.98
CA LYS A 22 0.42 8.43 8.59
C LYS A 22 1.66 9.28 8.49
N ARG A 23 2.54 8.89 7.58
CA ARG A 23 3.76 9.64 7.24
C ARG A 23 3.38 10.99 6.64
N PHE A 24 4.15 12.04 6.95
CA PHE A 24 3.91 13.39 6.41
C PHE A 24 3.80 13.42 4.88
N LEU A 25 4.57 12.55 4.20
CA LEU A 25 4.60 12.48 2.74
C LEU A 25 3.25 12.07 2.15
N HIS A 26 2.43 11.32 2.88
CA HIS A 26 1.09 10.93 2.44
C HIS A 26 0.24 12.14 2.07
N TYR A 27 0.36 13.23 2.83
CA TYR A 27 -0.43 14.46 2.61
C TYR A 27 0.16 15.38 1.53
N ARG A 28 1.32 15.02 0.96
CA ARG A 28 2.00 15.80 -0.09
C ARG A 28 1.94 15.13 -1.46
N ILE A 29 1.55 13.85 -1.51
CA ILE A 29 1.40 13.11 -2.75
C ILE A 29 0.05 13.45 -3.35
N ASP A 30 0.03 13.76 -4.65
CA ASP A 30 -1.20 13.78 -5.43
C ASP A 30 -1.61 12.35 -5.78
N TRP A 31 -2.57 11.81 -5.03
CA TRP A 31 -3.11 10.46 -5.21
C TRP A 31 -4.10 10.34 -6.37
N GLY A 32 -4.34 11.43 -7.11
CA GLY A 32 -5.10 11.43 -8.36
C GLY A 32 -4.28 10.96 -9.56
N GLU A 33 -2.95 10.94 -9.44
CA GLU A 33 -2.06 10.48 -10.50
C GLU A 33 -2.22 8.99 -10.79
N ARG A 34 -2.19 8.63 -12.09
CA ARG A 34 -2.34 7.24 -12.54
C ARG A 34 -1.13 6.38 -12.22
N VAL A 35 0.05 6.99 -12.11
CA VAL A 35 1.32 6.33 -11.83
C VAL A 35 2.11 7.19 -10.86
N ILE A 36 2.48 6.61 -9.72
CA ILE A 36 3.24 7.29 -8.67
C ILE A 36 4.49 6.47 -8.38
N GLY A 37 5.66 7.09 -8.52
CA GLY A 37 6.93 6.52 -8.12
C GLY A 37 7.43 7.14 -6.81
N ILE A 38 7.70 6.33 -5.79
CA ILE A 38 8.25 6.79 -4.51
C ILE A 38 9.67 6.22 -4.34
N VAL A 39 10.67 7.11 -4.43
CA VAL A 39 12.09 6.74 -4.35
C VAL A 39 12.71 7.27 -3.06
N GLY A 40 13.66 6.53 -2.51
CA GLY A 40 14.43 6.94 -1.33
C GLY A 40 15.19 5.78 -0.69
N PRO A 41 15.99 6.05 0.36
CA PRO A 41 16.83 5.04 1.02
C PRO A 41 16.03 3.82 1.55
N ARG A 42 16.70 2.68 1.73
CA ARG A 42 16.08 1.52 2.39
C ARG A 42 15.74 1.87 3.85
N GLY A 43 14.68 1.28 4.39
CA GLY A 43 14.27 1.51 5.78
C GLY A 43 13.46 2.79 6.04
N VAL A 44 13.24 3.66 5.05
CA VAL A 44 12.44 4.91 5.24
C VAL A 44 10.92 4.72 5.15
N VAL A 45 10.45 3.46 5.21
CA VAL A 45 9.02 3.14 5.40
C VAL A 45 8.13 3.54 4.20
N LYS A 46 8.68 3.49 2.99
CA LYS A 46 7.97 3.76 1.72
C LYS A 46 6.84 2.76 1.46
N THR A 47 7.12 1.46 1.61
CA THR A 47 6.15 0.38 1.41
C THR A 47 4.95 0.55 2.33
N THR A 48 5.17 0.84 3.61
CA THR A 48 4.09 1.07 4.57
C THR A 48 3.23 2.27 4.18
N LEU A 49 3.80 3.37 3.67
CA LEU A 49 3.02 4.52 3.19
C LEU A 49 2.08 4.12 2.03
N LEU A 50 2.55 3.31 1.09
CA LEU A 50 1.72 2.84 -0.03
C LEU A 50 0.59 1.93 0.47
N LEU A 51 0.91 0.94 1.31
CA LEU A 51 -0.08 0.01 1.85
C LEU A 51 -1.14 0.72 2.70
N GLN A 52 -0.73 1.69 3.53
CA GLN A 52 -1.65 2.51 4.32
C GLN A 52 -2.61 3.31 3.46
N HIS A 53 -2.11 3.97 2.41
CA HIS A 53 -2.95 4.75 1.49
C HIS A 53 -4.01 3.86 0.83
N TYR A 54 -3.59 2.69 0.35
CA TYR A 54 -4.51 1.81 -0.37
C TYR A 54 -5.56 1.15 0.52
N LEU A 55 -5.18 0.73 1.73
CA LEU A 55 -6.13 0.20 2.71
C LEU A 55 -7.23 1.20 3.03
N GLU A 56 -6.85 2.46 3.24
CA GLU A 56 -7.82 3.51 3.55
C GLU A 56 -8.71 3.84 2.36
N LYS A 57 -8.14 3.92 1.14
CA LYS A 57 -8.88 4.33 -0.07
C LYS A 57 -9.86 3.28 -0.55
N TYR A 58 -9.50 2.00 -0.49
CA TYR A 58 -10.28 0.94 -1.14
C TYR A 58 -11.05 0.06 -0.18
N GLN A 59 -10.59 -0.13 1.06
CA GLN A 59 -11.23 -0.95 2.12
C GLN A 59 -11.63 -2.38 1.70
N SER A 60 -11.21 -2.82 0.51
CA SER A 60 -11.51 -4.11 -0.11
C SER A 60 -10.31 -4.51 -0.96
N VAL A 61 -9.86 -5.74 -0.77
CA VAL A 61 -8.75 -6.37 -1.49
C VAL A 61 -9.10 -6.65 -2.97
N ASP A 62 -10.38 -6.54 -3.34
CA ASP A 62 -10.82 -6.82 -4.71
C ASP A 62 -10.47 -5.68 -5.68
N ARG A 63 -10.14 -4.51 -5.15
CA ARG A 63 -9.83 -3.29 -5.93
C ARG A 63 -8.34 -2.95 -5.98
N LEU A 64 -7.51 -3.78 -5.35
CA LEU A 64 -6.09 -3.53 -5.13
C LEU A 64 -5.34 -4.86 -5.10
N LEU A 65 -4.19 -4.94 -5.77
CA LEU A 65 -3.27 -6.04 -5.61
C LEU A 65 -1.88 -5.50 -5.27
N TYR A 66 -1.29 -6.01 -4.19
CA TYR A 66 0.11 -5.81 -3.85
C TYR A 66 0.88 -7.08 -4.25
N VAL A 67 1.92 -6.91 -5.07
CA VAL A 67 2.77 -7.99 -5.62
C VAL A 67 4.21 -7.75 -5.23
#